data_AF-A0A141RDD7-F1
#
_entry.id   AF-A0A141RDD7-F1
#
_cell.length_a   1.000
_cell.length_b   1.000
_cell.length_c   1.000
_cell.angle_alpha   90.00
_cell.angle_beta   90.00
_cell.angle_gamma   90.00
#
_symmetry.space_group_name_H-M   'P 1'
#
loop_
_entity.id
_entity.type
_entity.pdbx_description
1 polymer ?
#
loop_
_entity_poly.entity_id
_entity_poly.type
_entity_poly.pdbx_seq_one_letter_code
_entity_poly.pdbx_strand_id
1 'polypeptide(L)' 'DLKGDEWVCDRSGETFWDLLEQAATRQAGEAVSFR' A
#
# COMPACT_ATOMS: atom_id res chain seq x y z
N ASP A 1 -10.27 1.40 -5.51
CA ASP A 1 -10.72 2.48 -6.41
C ASP A 1 -9.71 3.59 -6.52
N LEU A 2 -9.70 4.28 -7.66
CA LEU A 2 -9.00 5.56 -7.81
C LEU A 2 -9.88 6.67 -7.20
N LYS A 3 -9.34 7.42 -6.24
CA LYS A 3 -10.02 8.53 -5.56
C LYS A 3 -9.11 9.76 -5.52
N GLY A 4 -9.51 10.87 -6.14
CA GLY A 4 -8.68 12.07 -6.25
C GLY A 4 -7.52 11.84 -7.23
N ASP A 5 -6.41 11.33 -6.72
CA ASP A 5 -5.25 10.84 -7.48
C ASP A 5 -4.59 9.63 -6.77
N GLU A 6 -5.30 9.03 -5.80
CA GLU A 6 -4.79 7.93 -4.98
C GLU A 6 -5.56 6.64 -5.23
N TRP A 7 -4.83 5.53 -5.24
CA TRP A 7 -5.44 4.21 -5.24
C TRP A 7 -5.77 3.80 -3.81
N VAL A 8 -7.05 3.55 -3.53
CA VAL A 8 -7.58 3.30 -2.19
C VAL A 8 -8.34 1.98 -2.15
N CYS A 9 -8.12 1.17 -1.11
CA CYS A 9 -8.88 -0.06 -0.87
C CYS A 9 -10.37 0.26 -0.62
N ASP A 10 -11.28 -0.46 -1.29
CA ASP A 10 -12.73 -0.26 -1.17
C ASP A 10 -13.31 -0.79 0.15
N ARG A 11 -12.55 -1.60 0.90
CA ARG A 11 -12.96 -2.18 2.19
C ARG A 11 -12.36 -1.46 3.40
N SER A 12 -11.04 -1.27 3.43
CA SER A 12 -10.36 -0.69 4.60
C SER A 12 -10.15 0.82 4.50
N GLY A 13 -10.20 1.39 3.31
CA GLY A 13 -9.85 2.80 3.07
C GLY A 13 -8.34 3.08 3.11
N GLU A 14 -7.49 2.07 3.29
CA GLU A 14 -6.03 2.24 3.23
C GLU A 14 -5.55 2.54 1.82
N THR A 15 -4.44 3.28 1.71
CA THR A 15 -3.82 3.57 0.41
C THR A 15 -3.14 2.31 -0.15
N PHE A 16 -3.10 2.22 -1.47
CA PHE A 16 -2.44 1.13 -2.18
C PHE A 16 -0.96 1.02 -1.80
N TRP A 17 -0.26 2.15 -1.74
CA TRP A 17 1.17 2.17 -1.45
C TRP A 17 1.47 1.70 -0.04
N ASP A 18 0.66 2.08 0.96
CA ASP A 18 0.85 1.60 2.32
C ASP A 18 0.63 0.08 2.42
N LEU A 19 -0.41 -0.45 1.75
CA LEU A 19 -0.67 -1.89 1.70
C LEU A 19 0.44 -2.65 0.96
N LEU A 20 0.97 -2.07 -0.12
CA LEU A 20 2.07 -2.65 -0.89
C LEU A 20 3.37 -2.67 -0.07
N GLU A 21 3.75 -1.55 0.55
CA GLU A 21 4.93 -1.44 1.40
C GLU A 21 4.86 -2.42 2.58
N GLN A 22 3.70 -2.53 3.23
CA GLN A 22 3.48 -3.49 4.31
C GLN A 22 3.65 -4.94 3.84
N ALA A 23 3.02 -5.29 2.71
CA ALA A 23 3.08 -6.65 2.17
C ALA A 23 4.50 -7.01 1.69
N ALA A 24 5.16 -6.10 0.96
CA ALA A 24 6.51 -6.29 0.47
C ALA A 24 7.52 -6.38 1.62
N THR A 25 7.42 -5.49 2.62
CA THR A 25 8.28 -5.53 3.81
C THR A 25 8.16 -6.86 4.55
N ARG A 26 6.93 -7.33 4.76
CA ARG A 26 6.67 -8.61 5.43
C ARG A 26 7.22 -9.80 4.64
N GLN A 27 7.06 -9.79 3.32
CA GLN A 27 7.44 -10.92 2.45
C GLN A 27 8.93 -10.94 2.13
N ALA A 28 9.59 -9.79 2.03
CA ALA A 28 11.03 -9.68 1.78
C ALA A 28 11.86 -9.88 3.07
N GLY A 29 11.28 -9.60 4.24
CA GLY A 29 12.00 -9.64 5.52
C GLY A 29 12.92 -8.43 5.74
N GLU A 30 12.79 -7.40 4.89
CA GLU A 30 13.50 -6.13 4.99
C GLU A 30 12.54 -4.98 4.65
N ALA A 31 12.87 -3.76 5.08
CA ALA A 31 12.03 -2.59 4.81
C ALA A 31 12.02 -2.27 3.31
N VAL A 32 10.83 -2.23 2.71
CA VAL A 32 10.61 -1.84 1.32
C VAL A 32 9.74 -0.58 1.31
N SER A 33 10.23 0.49 0.66
CA SER A 33 9.48 1.75 0.51
C SER A 33 9.51 2.26 -0.93
N PHE A 34 8.38 2.82 -1.38
CA PHE A 34 8.14 3.38 -2.70
C PHE A 34 7.83 4.89 -2.65
N ARG A 35 8.11 5.54 -1.52
CA ARG A 35 7.96 6.98 -1.33
C ARG A 35 9.19 7.77 -1.79
#